data_AF-A0A1G1UY01-F1
#
_entry.id   AF-A0A1G1UY01-F1
#
_cell.length_a   1.000
_cell.length_b   1.000
_cell.length_c   1.000
_cell.angle_alpha   90.00
_cell.angle_beta   90.00
_cell.angle_gamma   90.00
#
_symmetry.space_group_name_H-M   'P 1'
#
loop_
_entity.id
_entity.type
_entity.pdbx_description
1 polymer ?
#
loop_
_entity_poly.entity_id
_entity_poly.type
_entity_poly.pdbx_seq_one_letter_code
_entity_poly.pdbx_strand_id
1 'polypeptide(L)'
;MNDGKTTSDSLPWDVITKMVNEGEYKKDFDGITDEAFRFAVNDDNRSQVVDSAWKSLKKTDPNATQEQAEALADMMQILARMVIKKLEEKQDNT
;
A
#
# COMPACT_ATOMS: atom_id res chain seq x y z
N MET A 1 14.93 -19.19 21.97
CA MET A 1 14.95 -17.73 21.76
C MET A 1 14.44 -17.54 20.34
N ASN A 2 13.14 -17.29 20.20
CA ASN A 2 12.52 -17.03 18.91
C ASN A 2 12.31 -15.52 18.84
N ASP A 3 13.23 -14.84 18.19
CA ASP A 3 13.15 -13.40 18.00
C ASP A 3 12.15 -13.15 16.87
N GLY A 4 10.87 -13.15 17.25
CA GLY A 4 9.74 -12.71 16.44
C GLY A 4 9.81 -11.21 16.19
N LYS A 5 10.83 -10.77 15.45
CA LYS A 5 10.78 -9.52 14.70
C LYS A 5 10.39 -9.87 13.27
N THR A 6 9.09 -9.88 13.00
CA THR A 6 8.59 -9.49 11.69
C THR A 6 9.02 -8.04 11.49
N THR A 7 10.22 -7.86 10.97
CA THR A 7 10.69 -6.58 10.47
C THR A 7 9.78 -6.22 9.31
N SER A 8 8.76 -5.43 9.63
CA SER A 8 8.19 -4.37 8.79
C SER A 8 9.29 -3.35 8.44
N ASP A 9 10.45 -3.83 7.99
CA ASP A 9 11.52 -3.01 7.45
C ASP A 9 11.23 -2.93 5.95
N SER A 10 10.29 -2.02 5.65
CA SER A 10 10.08 -1.36 4.36
C SER A 10 10.63 -2.13 3.15
N LEU A 11 9.74 -2.78 2.39
CA LEU A 11 10.07 -3.33 1.08
C LEU A 11 10.91 -2.29 0.30
N PRO A 12 12.12 -2.64 -0.18
CA PRO A 12 12.96 -1.69 -0.90
C PRO A 12 12.19 -1.08 -2.07
N TRP A 13 12.38 0.22 -2.31
CA TRP A 13 11.66 0.92 -3.37
C TRP A 13 11.81 0.24 -4.75
N ASP A 14 12.95 -0.39 -5.02
CA ASP A 14 13.18 -1.14 -6.26
C ASP A 14 12.27 -2.37 -6.38
N VAL A 15 11.95 -3.04 -5.26
CA VAL A 15 11.03 -4.19 -5.22
C VAL A 15 9.60 -3.71 -5.46
N ILE A 16 9.20 -2.59 -4.85
CA ILE A 16 7.89 -1.98 -5.07
C ILE A 16 7.78 -1.49 -6.52
N THR A 17 8.81 -0.81 -7.02
CA THR A 17 8.87 -0.32 -8.41
C THR A 17 8.77 -1.49 -9.39
N LYS A 18 9.40 -2.62 -9.11
CA LYS A 18 9.30 -3.83 -9.93
C LYS A 18 7.90 -4.45 -9.86
N MET A 19 7.27 -4.49 -8.67
CA MET A 19 5.88 -4.93 -8.52
C MET A 19 4.90 -4.03 -9.28
N VAL A 20 5.10 -2.71 -9.22
CA VAL A 20 4.24 -1.70 -9.83
C VAL A 20 4.48 -1.58 -11.35
N ASN A 21 5.73 -1.65 -11.83
CA ASN A 21 6.07 -1.30 -13.22
C ASN A 21 6.43 -2.49 -14.12
N GLU A 22 6.79 -3.64 -13.56
CA GLU A 22 7.42 -4.74 -14.31
C GLU A 22 6.82 -6.14 -14.03
N GLY A 23 5.76 -6.24 -13.23
CA GLY A 23 5.12 -7.52 -12.85
C GLY A 23 3.69 -7.71 -13.36
N GLU A 24 3.09 -8.87 -13.04
CA GLU A 24 1.67 -9.18 -13.30
C GLU A 24 0.72 -8.13 -12.69
N TYR A 25 1.16 -7.49 -11.61
CA TYR A 25 0.43 -6.45 -10.87
C TYR A 25 0.46 -5.07 -11.54
N LYS A 26 1.26 -4.86 -12.60
CA LYS A 26 1.31 -3.56 -13.30
C LYS A 26 -0.08 -3.10 -13.74
N LYS A 27 -0.89 -4.02 -14.27
CA LYS A 27 -2.26 -3.73 -14.69
C LYS A 27 -3.16 -3.32 -13.52
N ASP A 28 -2.91 -3.88 -12.34
CA ASP A 28 -3.66 -3.56 -11.13
C ASP A 28 -3.27 -2.20 -10.56
N PHE A 29 -2.02 -1.76 -10.79
CA PHE A 29 -1.52 -0.44 -10.41
C PHE A 29 -1.79 0.65 -11.46
N ASP A 30 -1.81 0.34 -12.76
CA ASP A 30 -2.10 1.29 -13.85
C ASP A 30 -3.50 1.92 -13.70
N GLY A 31 -4.41 1.25 -12.98
CA GLY A 31 -5.74 1.77 -12.66
C GLY A 31 -5.82 2.67 -11.42
N ILE A 32 -4.73 2.80 -10.65
CA ILE A 32 -4.71 3.59 -9.41
C ILE A 32 -4.24 5.00 -9.73
N THR A 33 -5.11 5.98 -9.52
CA THR A 33 -4.80 7.40 -9.76
C THR A 33 -3.93 7.98 -8.64
N ASP A 34 -3.20 9.05 -8.94
CA ASP A 34 -2.48 9.86 -7.94
C ASP A 34 -3.40 10.29 -6.79
N GLU A 35 -4.66 10.59 -7.09
CA GLU A 35 -5.69 10.93 -6.11
C GLU A 35 -5.96 9.76 -5.14
N ALA A 36 -5.98 8.52 -5.61
CA ALA A 36 -6.16 7.36 -4.74
C ALA A 36 -4.97 7.16 -3.79
N PHE A 37 -3.73 7.43 -4.25
CA PHE A 37 -2.57 7.44 -3.35
C PHE A 37 -2.66 8.58 -2.34
N ARG A 38 -3.04 9.79 -2.76
CA ARG A 38 -3.23 10.95 -1.87
C ARG A 38 -4.33 10.71 -0.83
N PHE A 39 -5.40 10.05 -1.25
CA PHE A 39 -6.46 9.62 -0.35
C PHE A 39 -5.94 8.65 0.71
N ALA A 40 -5.15 7.65 0.31
CA ALA A 40 -4.63 6.63 1.21
C ALA A 40 -3.65 7.20 2.25
N VAL A 41 -2.79 8.17 1.88
CA VAL A 41 -1.82 8.76 2.83
C VAL A 41 -2.42 9.75 3.81
N ASN A 42 -3.63 10.24 3.58
CA ASN A 42 -4.30 11.14 4.51
C ASN A 42 -4.81 10.35 5.72
N ASP A 43 -4.31 10.70 6.91
CA ASP A 43 -4.63 10.01 8.15
C ASP A 43 -6.13 10.15 8.52
N ASP A 44 -6.81 11.22 8.09
CA ASP A 44 -8.27 11.39 8.28
C ASP A 44 -9.08 10.32 7.54
N ASN A 45 -8.51 9.75 6.47
CA ASN A 45 -9.15 8.70 5.67
C ASN A 45 -8.79 7.29 6.16
N ARG A 46 -7.99 7.15 7.23
CA ARG A 46 -7.46 5.85 7.69
C ARG A 46 -8.56 4.79 7.86
N SER A 47 -9.70 5.17 8.44
CA SER A 47 -10.86 4.28 8.64
C SER A 47 -11.40 3.73 7.32
N GLN A 48 -11.51 4.58 6.30
CA GLN A 48 -11.98 4.19 4.97
C GLN A 48 -10.97 3.28 4.24
N VAL A 49 -9.67 3.47 4.51
CA VAL A 49 -8.62 2.57 4.03
C VAL A 49 -8.71 1.21 4.72
N VAL A 50 -8.93 1.15 6.05
CA VAL A 50 -9.20 -0.13 6.76
C VAL A 50 -10.43 -0.82 6.16
N ASP A 51 -11.53 -0.10 5.98
CA ASP A 51 -12.76 -0.66 5.42
C ASP A 51 -12.57 -1.23 4.01
N SER A 52 -11.75 -0.56 3.19
CA SER A 52 -11.43 -1.01 1.84
C SER A 52 -10.54 -2.26 1.87
N ALA A 53 -9.55 -2.31 2.77
CA ALA A 53 -8.72 -3.49 3.01
C ALA A 53 -9.55 -4.67 3.51
N TRP A 54 -10.47 -4.43 4.46
CA TRP A 54 -11.39 -5.43 4.99
C TRP A 54 -12.28 -6.03 3.90
N LYS A 55 -12.93 -5.18 3.09
CA LYS A 55 -13.77 -5.63 1.98
C LYS A 55 -12.97 -6.44 0.96
N SER A 56 -11.73 -6.04 0.68
CA SER A 56 -10.86 -6.74 -0.25
C SER A 56 -10.43 -8.10 0.29
N LEU A 57 -9.99 -8.16 1.55
CA LEU A 57 -9.61 -9.41 2.22
C LEU A 57 -10.78 -10.38 2.31
N LYS A 58 -11.99 -9.92 2.66
CA LYS A 58 -13.17 -10.80 2.75
C LYS A 58 -13.59 -11.43 1.43
N LYS A 59 -13.20 -10.86 0.28
CA LYS A 59 -13.46 -11.46 -1.04
C LYS A 59 -12.57 -12.66 -1.31
N THR A 60 -11.36 -12.68 -0.77
CA THR A 60 -10.37 -13.75 -0.98
C THR A 60 -10.32 -14.74 0.18
N ASP A 61 -10.47 -14.25 1.41
CA ASP A 61 -10.55 -15.02 2.65
C ASP A 61 -11.72 -14.55 3.52
N PRO A 62 -12.86 -15.28 3.51
CA PRO A 62 -14.00 -14.98 4.38
C PRO A 62 -13.68 -15.01 5.88
N ASN A 63 -12.59 -15.67 6.31
CA ASN A 63 -12.16 -15.75 7.70
C ASN A 63 -11.17 -14.65 8.11
N ALA A 64 -10.81 -13.75 7.19
CA ALA A 64 -9.89 -12.66 7.48
C ALA A 64 -10.32 -11.87 8.74
N THR A 65 -9.36 -11.45 9.56
CA THR A 65 -9.57 -10.74 10.83
C THR A 65 -9.41 -9.23 10.66
N GLN A 66 -9.97 -8.46 11.59
CA GLN A 66 -9.86 -7.01 11.56
C GLN A 66 -8.39 -6.56 11.65
N GLU A 67 -7.59 -7.24 12.47
CA GLU A 67 -6.15 -7.03 12.58
C GLU A 67 -5.44 -7.20 11.21
N GLN A 68 -5.83 -8.21 10.43
CA GLN A 68 -5.27 -8.39 9.08
C GLN A 68 -5.67 -7.26 8.12
N ALA A 69 -6.88 -6.71 8.26
CA ALA A 69 -7.30 -5.54 7.47
C ALA A 69 -6.57 -4.26 7.89
N GLU A 70 -6.34 -4.06 9.18
CA GLU A 70 -5.55 -2.94 9.69
C GLU A 70 -4.12 -3.03 9.15
N ALA A 71 -3.48 -4.20 9.24
CA ALA A 71 -2.14 -4.44 8.72
C ALA A 71 -2.03 -4.24 7.19
N LEU A 72 -3.01 -4.74 6.42
CA LEU A 72 -3.04 -4.49 4.97
C LEU A 72 -3.18 -3.00 4.66
N ALA A 73 -4.05 -2.31 5.39
CA ALA A 73 -4.24 -0.89 5.19
C ALA A 73 -2.98 -0.08 5.56
N ASP A 74 -2.23 -0.46 6.60
CA ASP A 74 -0.92 0.14 6.90
C ASP A 74 0.06 -0.05 5.73
N MET A 75 0.12 -1.25 5.14
CA MET A 75 0.94 -1.50 3.95
C MET A 75 0.50 -0.62 2.77
N MET A 76 -0.80 -0.45 2.53
CA MET A 76 -1.32 0.44 1.49
C MET A 76 -0.89 1.89 1.71
N GLN A 77 -0.95 2.39 2.95
CA GLN A 77 -0.50 3.75 3.28
C GLN A 77 1.01 3.91 3.09
N ILE A 78 1.80 2.93 3.54
CA ILE A 78 3.27 2.92 3.37
C ILE A 78 3.62 2.98 1.88
N LEU A 79 2.98 2.15 1.05
CA LEU A 79 3.15 2.15 -0.41
C LEU A 79 2.78 3.50 -1.02
N ALA A 80 1.61 4.05 -0.65
CA ALA A 80 1.15 5.33 -1.16
C ALA A 80 2.09 6.48 -0.81
N ARG A 81 2.67 6.49 0.41
CA ARG A 81 3.68 7.50 0.82
C ARG A 81 4.94 7.41 -0.02
N MET A 82 5.41 6.19 -0.32
CA MET A 82 6.58 6.00 -1.18
C MET A 82 6.33 6.44 -2.62
N VAL A 83 5.14 6.15 -3.17
CA VAL A 83 4.75 6.59 -4.52
C VAL A 83 4.66 8.11 -4.60
N ILE A 84 3.97 8.77 -3.65
CA ILE A 84 3.84 10.24 -3.64
C ILE A 84 5.20 10.92 -3.55
N LYS A 85 6.07 10.47 -2.64
CA LYS A 85 7.42 11.03 -2.52
C LYS A 85 8.18 10.98 -3.85
N LYS A 86 8.00 9.92 -4.62
CA LYS A 86 8.65 9.74 -5.93
C LYS A 86 8.01 10.57 -7.04
N LEU A 87 6.70 10.80 -6.99
CA LEU A 87 6.01 11.73 -7.88
C LEU A 87 6.48 13.17 -7.65
N GLU A 88 6.65 13.55 -6.39
CA GLU A 88 7.17 14.88 -5.98
C GLU A 88 8.64 15.06 -6.41
N GLU A 89 9.52 14.06 -6.17
CA GLU A 89 10.93 14.08 -6.62
C GLU A 89 11.09 14.20 -8.15
N LYS A 90 10.12 13.72 -8.94
CA LYS A 90 10.15 13.86 -10.42
C LYS A 90 9.72 15.25 -10.88
N GLN A 91 8.88 15.95 -10.14
CA GLN A 91 8.42 17.30 -10.50
C GLN A 91 9.53 18.34 -10.31
N ASP A 92 10.43 18.16 -9.34
CA ASP A 92 11.54 19.08 -9.07
C ASP A 92 12.70 19.00 -10.08
N ASN A 93 12.69 18.05 -11.01
CA ASN A 93 13.72 17.85 -12.04
C ASN A 93 13.27 18.24 -13.46
N THR A 94 12.15 18.94 -13.61
CA THR A 94 11.62 19.41 -14.91
C THR A 94 11.38 20.92 -14.89
#